data_AF-A0A5K1BFW3-F1
#
_entry.id   AF-A0A5K1BFW3-F1
#
_cell.length_a   1.000
_cell.length_b   1.000
_cell.length_c   1.000
_cell.angle_alpha   90.00
_cell.angle_beta   90.00
_cell.angle_gamma   90.00
#
_symmetry.space_group_name_H-M   'P 1'
#
loop_
_entity.id
_entity.type
_entity.pdbx_description
1 polymer ?
#
loop_
_entity_poly.entity_id
_entity_poly.type
_entity_poly.pdbx_seq_one_letter_code
_entity_poly.pdbx_strand_id
1 'polypeptide(L)' 'TCFLYCVIFPNDYSIKVDKLIRLWGAEGFIERRLGVALEDLRQLIDRRWLQIVGKNDKGRVNRCKMHDLVHEWVLRIS' A
#
# COMPACT_ATOMS: atom_id res chain seq x y z
N THR A 1 13.70 -1.85 -2.16
CA THR A 1 12.88 -2.12 -0.96
C THR A 1 11.58 -1.34 -1.07
N CYS A 2 10.42 -2.01 -0.97
CA CYS A 2 9.07 -1.45 -1.20
C CYS A 2 8.78 -0.16 -0.39
N PHE A 3 9.49 0.04 0.72
CA PHE A 3 9.38 1.18 1.65
C PHE A 3 9.63 2.57 1.04
N LEU A 4 10.55 2.71 0.07
CA LEU A 4 10.88 4.02 -0.50
C LEU A 4 9.75 4.62 -1.35
N TYR A 5 8.80 3.80 -1.82
CA TYR A 5 7.63 4.31 -2.53
C TYR A 5 6.58 4.93 -1.59
N CYS A 6 6.67 4.64 -0.29
CA CYS A 6 5.68 5.10 0.69
C CYS A 6 5.82 6.60 1.00
N VAL A 7 7.01 7.18 0.82
CA VAL A 7 7.28 8.63 0.94
C VAL A 7 6.89 9.43 -0.31
N ILE A 8 6.58 8.76 -1.43
CA ILE A 8 6.12 9.45 -2.65
C ILE A 8 4.67 9.95 -2.47
N PHE A 9 3.91 9.31 -1.59
CA PHE A 9 2.55 9.71 -1.32
C PHE A 9 2.51 10.59 -0.07
N PRO A 10 1.90 11.79 -0.15
CA PRO A 10 1.79 12.66 1.00
C PRO A 10 1.02 11.98 2.12
N ASN A 11 1.26 12.40 3.36
CA ASN A 11 0.49 11.98 4.53
C ASN A 11 -1.01 12.07 4.25
N ASP A 12 -1.76 11.07 4.72
CA ASP A 12 -3.21 10.91 4.50
C ASP A 12 -3.67 10.63 3.05
N TYR A 13 -2.75 10.47 2.09
CA TYR A 13 -3.14 10.23 0.69
C TYR A 13 -3.83 8.88 0.48
N SER A 14 -5.08 8.93 0.01
CA SER A 14 -5.88 7.75 -0.33
C SER A 14 -5.54 7.20 -1.72
N ILE A 15 -4.91 6.03 -1.76
CA ILE A 15 -4.46 5.34 -2.97
C ILE A 15 -5.47 4.26 -3.36
N LYS A 16 -5.78 4.15 -4.66
CA LYS A 16 -6.52 2.99 -5.18
C LYS A 16 -5.63 1.74 -5.14
N VAL A 17 -6.13 0.65 -4.57
CA VAL A 17 -5.38 -0.62 -4.44
C VAL A 17 -4.88 -1.14 -5.80
N ASP A 18 -5.69 -1.04 -6.85
CA ASP A 18 -5.29 -1.42 -8.21
C ASP A 18 -4.08 -0.63 -8.72
N LYS A 19 -4.05 0.69 -8.45
CA LYS A 19 -2.93 1.56 -8.81
C LYS A 19 -1.66 1.16 -8.04
N LEU A 20 -1.81 0.84 -6.75
CA LEU A 20 -0.69 0.42 -5.91
C LEU A 20 -0.08 -0.90 -6.40
N ILE A 21 -0.93 -1.90 -6.70
CA ILE A 21 -0.51 -3.20 -7.24
C ILE A 21 0.22 -3.02 -8.57
N ARG A 22 -0.29 -2.16 -9.47
CA ARG A 22 0.37 -1.87 -10.75
C ARG A 22 1.74 -1.23 -10.59
N LEU A 23 1.87 -0.25 -9.69
CA LEU A 23 3.14 0.41 -9.40
C LEU A 23 4.15 -0.59 -8.83
N TRP A 24 3.75 -1.36 -7.83
CA TRP A 24 4.62 -2.37 -7.22
C TRP A 24 5.00 -3.49 -8.18
N GLY A 25 4.09 -3.91 -9.06
CA GLY A 25 4.37 -4.90 -10.09
C GLY A 25 5.24 -4.38 -11.24
N ALA A 26 5.29 -3.06 -11.45
CA ALA A 26 6.21 -2.42 -12.40
C ALA A 26 7.64 -2.35 -11.82
N GLU A 27 7.74 -2.07 -10.52
CA GLU A 27 9.01 -2.02 -9.77
C GLU A 27 9.53 -3.40 -9.35
N GLY A 28 8.75 -4.47 -9.57
CA GLY A 28 9.12 -5.84 -9.20
C GLY A 28 9.01 -6.15 -7.71
N PHE A 29 8.29 -5.33 -6.93
CA PHE A 29 8.08 -5.55 -5.50
C PHE A 29 7.09 -6.66 -5.19
N ILE A 30 6.14 -6.90 -6.09
CA ILE A 30 5.16 -7.98 -5.98
C ILE A 30 5.07 -8.73 -7.30
N GLU A 31 4.74 -10.01 -7.23
CA GLU A 31 4.47 -10.79 -8.42
C GLU A 31 3.15 -10.30 -9.07
N ARG A 32 3.12 -10.10 -10.39
CA ARG A 32 1.95 -9.56 -11.10
C ARG A 32 0.71 -10.47 -11.08
N ARG A 33 0.77 -11.60 -10.37
CA ARG A 33 -0.38 -12.47 -10.14
C ARG A 33 -1.30 -11.82 -9.11
N LEU A 34 -2.52 -11.47 -9.54
CA LEU A 34 -3.53 -10.78 -8.75
C LEU A 34 -3.79 -11.41 -7.35
N GLY A 35 -3.70 -12.74 -7.25
CA GLY A 35 -3.85 -13.47 -5.98
C GLY A 35 -2.68 -13.25 -5.01
N VAL A 36 -1.44 -13.35 -5.51
CA VAL A 36 -0.21 -13.14 -4.73
C VAL A 36 -0.10 -11.68 -4.30
N ALA A 37 -0.42 -10.74 -5.20
CA ALA A 37 -0.49 -9.32 -4.92
C ALA A 37 -1.47 -8.96 -3.79
N LEU A 38 -2.58 -9.70 -3.65
CA LEU A 38 -3.55 -9.52 -2.56
C LEU A 38 -3.02 -10.07 -1.23
N GLU A 39 -2.31 -11.19 -1.23
CA GLU A 39 -1.66 -11.74 -0.04
C GLU A 39 -0.53 -10.83 0.45
N ASP A 40 0.31 -10.32 -0.46
CA ASP A 40 1.33 -9.32 -0.14
C ASP A 40 0.70 -8.05 0.44
N LEU A 41 -0.37 -7.54 -0.17
CA LEU A 41 -1.10 -6.38 0.35
C LEU A 41 -1.69 -6.65 1.74
N ARG A 42 -2.19 -7.87 1.97
CA ARG A 42 -2.75 -8.28 3.26
C ARG A 42 -1.68 -8.39 4.33
N GLN A 43 -0.49 -8.89 4.00
CA GLN A 43 0.66 -8.90 4.91
C GLN A 43 1.11 -7.48 5.27
N LEU A 44 1.03 -6.53 4.33
CA LEU A 44 1.41 -5.13 4.57
C LEU A 44 0.36 -4.39 5.43
N ILE A 45 -0.91 -4.76 5.29
CA ILE A 45 -1.98 -4.32 6.20
C ILE A 45 -1.78 -4.93 7.59
N ASP A 46 -1.46 -6.22 7.67
CA ASP A 46 -1.24 -6.95 8.92
C ASP A 46 -0.04 -6.40 9.71
N ARG A 47 1.03 -6.05 9.00
CA ARG A 47 2.21 -5.34 9.54
C ARG A 47 1.96 -3.87 9.88
N ARG A 48 0.70 -3.40 9.79
CA ARG A 48 0.24 -2.04 10.14
C ARG A 48 0.80 -0.92 9.26
N TRP A 49 1.27 -1.23 8.06
CA TRP A 49 1.83 -0.21 7.16
C TRP A 49 0.76 0.49 6.33
N LEU A 50 -0.27 -0.25 5.94
CA LEU A 50 -1.40 0.28 5.19
C LEU A 50 -2.66 0.27 6.03
N GLN A 51 -3.36 1.40 6.04
CA GLN A 51 -4.70 1.53 6.60
C GLN A 51 -5.74 1.47 5.49
N ILE A 52 -6.77 0.66 5.68
CA ILE A 52 -7.92 0.62 4.76
C ILE A 52 -8.77 1.87 4.98
N VAL A 53 -9.01 2.63 3.92
CA VAL A 53 -9.81 3.87 3.95
C VAL A 53 -11.02 3.82 3.03
N GLY A 54 -11.16 2.78 2.22
CA GLY A 54 -12.32 2.62 1.35
C GLY A 54 -12.57 1.18 0.91
N LYS A 55 -13.85 0.86 0.84
CA LYS A 55 -14.38 -0.36 0.23
C LYS A 55 -15.30 0.02 -0.93
N ASN A 56 -15.41 -0.84 -1.94
CA ASN A 56 -16.40 -0.68 -3.01
C ASN A 56 -17.78 -1.23 -2.59
N ASP A 57 -18.77 -1.09 -3.46
CA ASP A 57 -20.16 -1.56 -3.26
C ASP A 57 -20.26 -3.08 -3.04
N LYS A 58 -19.20 -3.83 -3.38
CA LYS A 58 -19.08 -5.27 -3.15
C LYS A 58 -18.36 -5.61 -1.84
N GLY A 59 -18.11 -4.62 -0.98
CA GLY A 59 -17.41 -4.78 0.30
C GLY A 59 -15.90 -5.07 0.19
N ARG A 60 -15.34 -5.04 -1.02
CA ARG A 60 -13.90 -5.29 -1.24
C ARG A 60 -13.11 -4.00 -1.03
N VAL A 61 -11.95 -4.12 -0.40
CA VAL A 61 -11.02 -3.00 -0.22
C VAL A 61 -10.64 -2.45 -1.57
N ASN A 62 -10.90 -1.16 -1.80
CA ASN A 62 -10.56 -0.48 -3.04
C ASN A 62 -9.60 0.70 -2.82
N ARG A 63 -9.48 1.19 -1.58
CA ARG A 63 -8.59 2.27 -1.20
C ARG A 63 -7.88 1.99 0.12
N CYS A 64 -6.60 2.31 0.14
CA CYS A 64 -5.74 2.28 1.31
C CYS A 64 -4.95 3.60 1.42
N LYS A 65 -4.54 3.96 2.63
CA LYS A 65 -3.56 5.02 2.88
C LYS A 65 -2.36 4.44 3.62
N MET A 66 -1.22 5.12 3.54
CA MET A 66 -0.10 4.79 4.40
C MET A 66 -0.44 5.16 5.85
N HIS A 67 -0.05 4.32 6.81
CA HIS A 67 -0.21 4.65 8.21
C HIS A 67 0.75 5.80 8.58
N ASP A 68 0.24 6.81 9.28
CA ASP A 68 0.98 8.06 9.55
C ASP A 68 2.30 7.82 10.30
N LEU A 69 2.32 6.82 11.19
CA LEU A 69 3.53 6.36 11.87
C LEU A 69 4.59 5.84 10.89
N VAL A 70 4.23 5.04 9.88
CA VAL A 70 5.25 4.56 8.94
C VAL A 70 5.80 5.71 8.09
N HIS A 71 4.97 6.68 7.73
CA HIS A 71 5.44 7.88 7.04
C HIS A 71 6.40 8.70 7.91
N GLU A 72 6.10 8.87 9.20
CA GLU A 72 7.01 9.52 10.16
C GLU A 72 8.33 8.75 10.32
N TRP A 73 8.27 7.42 10.41
CA TRP A 73 9.45 6.58 10.49
C TRP A 73 10.31 6.71 9.24
N VAL A 74 9.76 6.59 8.03
CA VAL A 74 10.55 6.69 6.79
C VAL A 74 11.21 8.07 6.65
N LEU A 75 10.51 9.16 7.04
CA LEU A 75 11.10 10.50 7.05
C LEU A 75 12.23 10.67 8.08
N ARG A 76 12.23 9.90 9.18
CA ARG A 76 13.26 9.96 10.22
C ARG A 76 14.50 9.10 9.92
N ILE A 77 14.36 8.09 9.06
CA ILE A 77 15.46 7.16 8.72
C ILE A 77 16.11 7.52 7.37
N SER A 78 15.48 8.43 6.60
CA SER A 78 16.03 8.99 5.36
C SER A 78 17.03 10.11 5.60
#